data_AF-F5L3K8-F1
#
_entry.id   AF-F5L3K8-F1
#
_cell.length_a   1.000
_cell.length_b   1.000
_cell.length_c   1.000
_cell.angle_alpha   90.00
_cell.angle_beta   90.00
_cell.angle_gamma   90.00
#
_symmetry.space_group_name_H-M   'P 1'
#
loop_
_entity.id
_entity.type
_entity.pdbx_description
1 polymer ?
#
loop_
_entity_poly.entity_id
_entity_poly.type
_entity_poly.pdbx_seq_one_letter_code
_entity_poly.pdbx_strand_id
1 'polypeptide(L)' 'MNKMERWNMYLEIQQLKKLGLNKSQIARRLGISRNTVYKYINMTPEAFEDMLEHIKVRQKKTDP' A
#
# COMPACT_ATOMS: atom_id res chain seq x y z
N MET A 1 0.56 -9.91 -6.44
CA MET A 1 -0.27 -8.94 -5.69
C MET A 1 -1.30 -8.33 -6.61
N ASN A 2 -2.51 -8.84 -6.51
CA ASN A 2 -3.71 -8.38 -7.20
C ASN A 2 -4.25 -7.09 -6.54
N LYS A 3 -5.16 -6.37 -7.23
CA LYS A 3 -5.74 -5.11 -6.72
C LYS A 3 -6.38 -5.30 -5.33
N MET A 4 -7.14 -6.38 -5.14
CA MET A 4 -7.78 -6.71 -3.86
C MET A 4 -6.77 -6.97 -2.73
N GLU A 5 -5.68 -7.71 -3.00
CA GLU A 5 -4.65 -7.98 -1.98
C GLU A 5 -3.98 -6.69 -1.51
N ARG A 6 -3.75 -5.74 -2.43
CA ARG A 6 -3.22 -4.41 -2.10
C ARG A 6 -4.19 -3.60 -1.25
N TRP A 7 -5.48 -3.61 -1.59
CA TRP A 7 -6.52 -2.96 -0.81
C TRP A 7 -6.64 -3.53 0.61
N ASN A 8 -6.64 -4.84 0.76
CA ASN A 8 -6.66 -5.49 2.07
C ASN A 8 -5.44 -5.05 2.90
N MET A 9 -4.24 -5.05 2.31
CA MET A 9 -3.03 -4.57 2.99
C MET A 9 -3.13 -3.10 3.43
N TYR A 10 -3.65 -2.22 2.58
CA TYR A 10 -3.88 -0.81 2.94
C TYR A 10 -4.85 -0.68 4.13
N LEU A 11 -5.98 -1.40 4.09
CA LEU A 11 -6.97 -1.39 5.16
C LEU A 11 -6.39 -1.89 6.49
N GLU A 12 -5.62 -2.98 6.45
CA GLU A 12 -4.93 -3.51 7.63
C GLU A 12 -3.92 -2.51 8.22
N ILE A 13 -3.13 -1.83 7.38
CA ILE A 13 -2.21 -0.77 7.85
C ILE A 13 -2.98 0.34 8.56
N GLN A 14 -4.12 0.78 8.01
CA GLN A 14 -4.94 1.82 8.63
C GLN A 14 -5.59 1.36 9.94
N GLN A 15 -6.06 0.11 10.02
CA GLN A 15 -6.58 -0.47 11.25
C GLN A 15 -5.51 -0.54 12.34
N LEU A 16 -4.31 -1.04 12.01
CA LEU A 16 -3.21 -1.12 12.96
C LEU A 16 -2.71 0.27 13.39
N LYS A 17 -2.72 1.25 12.48
CA LYS A 17 -2.45 2.66 12.82
C LYS A 17 -3.47 3.21 13.81
N LYS A 18 -4.76 2.94 13.60
CA LYS A 18 -5.85 3.34 14.52
C LYS A 18 -5.72 2.70 15.91
N LEU A 19 -5.18 1.49 15.97
CA LEU A 19 -4.84 0.79 17.22
C LEU A 19 -3.60 1.37 17.93
N GLY A 20 -2.92 2.37 17.35
CA GLY A 20 -1.75 3.02 17.95
C GLY A 20 -0.43 2.30 17.70
N LEU A 21 -0.36 1.31 16.81
CA LEU A 21 0.90 0.64 16.49
C LEU A 21 1.81 1.58 15.68
N ASN A 22 3.11 1.49 15.97
CA ASN A 22 4.12 2.21 15.20
C ASN A 22 4.45 1.48 13.88
N LYS A 23 5.08 2.19 12.94
CA LYS A 23 5.37 1.72 11.58
C LYS A 23 6.19 0.42 11.57
N SER A 24 7.13 0.26 12.50
CA SER A 24 7.97 -0.94 12.61
C SER A 24 7.18 -2.15 13.10
N GLN A 25 6.25 -1.96 14.04
CA GLN A 25 5.34 -3.01 14.51
C GLN A 25 4.38 -3.45 13.41
N ILE A 26 3.81 -2.50 12.66
CA ILE A 26 2.92 -2.77 11.52
C ILE A 26 3.65 -3.63 10.47
N ALA A 27 4.86 -3.23 10.09
CA ALA A 27 5.67 -3.97 9.12
C ALA A 27 5.94 -5.42 9.57
N ARG A 28 6.31 -5.61 10.85
CA ARG A 28 6.52 -6.95 11.43
C ARG A 28 5.24 -7.79 11.48
N ARG A 29 4.11 -7.18 11.86
CA ARG A 29 2.79 -7.85 11.94
C ARG A 29 2.30 -8.33 10.57
N LEU A 30 2.48 -7.50 9.54
CA LEU A 30 2.02 -7.80 8.18
C LEU A 30 3.04 -8.58 7.36
N GLY A 31 4.28 -8.75 7.85
CA GLY A 31 5.34 -9.43 7.10
C GLY A 31 5.79 -8.66 5.85
N ILE A 32 5.61 -7.34 5.81
CA ILE A 32 5.93 -6.49 4.65
C ILE A 32 7.09 -5.54 4.92
N SER A 33 7.65 -4.98 3.85
CA SER A 33 8.71 -3.99 3.97
C SER A 33 8.22 -2.72 4.70
N ARG A 34 9.10 -2.12 5.50
CA ARG A 34 8.79 -0.84 6.15
C ARG A 34 8.49 0.26 5.13
N ASN A 35 9.13 0.24 3.96
CA ASN A 35 8.86 1.19 2.87
C ASN A 35 7.39 1.14 2.41
N THR A 36 6.81 -0.05 2.32
CA THR A 36 5.39 -0.21 1.98
C THR A 36 4.50 0.44 3.03
N VAL A 37 4.81 0.23 4.32
CA VAL A 37 4.10 0.89 5.43
C VAL A 37 4.27 2.40 5.37
N TYR A 38 5.49 2.91 5.20
CA TYR A 38 5.75 4.35 5.08
C TYR A 38 4.93 5.00 3.96
N LYS A 39 4.81 4.31 2.82
CA LYS A 39 4.07 4.80 1.66
C LYS A 39 2.56 4.86 1.91
N TYR A 40 1.99 3.83 2.53
CA TYR A 40 0.53 3.68 2.65
C TYR A 40 -0.05 4.32 3.91
N ILE A 41 0.74 4.45 4.99
CA ILE A 41 0.21 4.89 6.29
C ILE A 41 -0.33 6.33 6.29
N ASN A 42 0.16 7.18 5.37
CA ASN A 42 -0.27 8.57 5.22
C ASN A 42 -1.02 8.83 3.89
N MET A 43 -1.28 7.77 3.12
CA MET A 43 -1.99 7.87 1.86
C MET A 43 -3.50 7.86 2.12
N THR A 44 -4.26 8.69 1.40
CA THR A 44 -5.73 8.65 1.46
C THR A 44 -6.26 7.50 0.60
N PRO A 45 -7.50 7.03 0.82
CA PRO A 45 -8.11 5.98 -0.01
C PRO A 45 -8.12 6.34 -1.50
N GLU A 46 -8.36 7.61 -1.84
CA GLU A 46 -8.41 8.11 -3.21
C GLU A 46 -7.02 8.07 -3.87
N ALA A 47 -5.99 8.55 -3.16
CA ALA A 47 -4.61 8.49 -3.63
C ALA A 47 -4.11 7.04 -3.77
N PHE A 48 -4.61 6.14 -2.92
CA PHE A 48 -4.29 4.72 -3.01
C PHE A 48 -4.96 4.05 -4.23
N GLU A 49 -6.23 4.37 -4.50
CA GLU A 49 -6.93 3.92 -5.69
C GLU A 49 -6.24 4.38 -6.98
N ASP A 50 -5.91 5.66 -7.06
CA ASP A 50 -5.20 6.27 -8.18
C ASP A 50 -3.84 5.58 -8.43
N MET A 51 -3.09 5.35 -7.35
CA MET A 51 -1.82 4.60 -7.41
C MET A 51 -1.99 3.16 -7.94
N LEU A 52 -3.08 2.49 -7.57
CA LEU A 52 -3.37 1.14 -8.06
C LEU A 52 -3.71 1.11 -9.55
N GLU A 53 -4.44 2.12 -10.04
CA GLU A 53 -4.73 2.26 -11.46
C GLU A 53 -3.45 2.59 -12.25
N HIS A 54 -2.60 3.50 -11.75
CA HIS A 54 -1.33 3.82 -12.39
C HIS A 54 -0.31 2.67 -12.41
N ILE A 55 -0.31 1.78 -11.42
CA ILE A 55 0.54 0.58 -11.46
C ILE A 55 0.17 -0.32 -12.65
N LYS A 56 -1.13 -0.44 -12.99
CA LYS A 56 -1.57 -1.26 -14.13
C LYS A 56 -1.16 -0.65 -15.47
N VAL A 57 -1.04 0.67 -15.54
CA VAL A 57 -0.75 1.43 -16.78
C VAL A 57 0.74 1.42 -17.14
N ARG A 58 1.63 0.87 -16.30
CA ARG A 58 3.04 0.64 -16.67
C ARG A 58 3.18 -0.57 -17.62
N GLN A 59 2.44 -0.56 -18.72
CA GLN A 59 2.67 -1.41 -19.89
C GLN A 59 3.64 -0.65 -20.81
N LYS A 60 4.86 -1.18 -20.89
CA LYS A 60 5.87 -1.04 -21.95
C LYS A 60 5.90 0.32 -22.69
N LYS A 61 6.93 1.14 -22.43
CA LYS A 61 7.48 2.00 -23.48
C LYS A 61 8.03 1.04 -24.55
N THR A 62 7.22 0.63 -25.50
CA THR A 62 7.76 0.18 -26.79
C THR A 62 8.43 1.42 -27.38
N ASP A 63 9.75 1.38 -27.47
CA ASP A 63 10.48 2.22 -28.41
C ASP A 63 9.85 2.05 -29.81
N PRO A 64 9.76 3.14 -30.62
CA PRO A 64 9.17 3.12 -31.95
C PRO A 64 9.86 2.14 -32.92
#